data_AF-A0A0A1TV39-F1
#
_entry.id   AF-A0A0A1TV39-F1
#
_cell.length_a   1.000
_cell.length_b   1.000
_cell.length_c   1.000
_cell.angle_alpha   90.00
_cell.angle_beta   90.00
_cell.angle_gamma   90.00
#
_symmetry.space_group_name_H-M   'P 1'
#
loop_
_entity.id
_entity.type
_entity.pdbx_description
1 polymer ?
#
loop_
_entity_poly.entity_id
_entity_poly.type
_entity_poly.pdbx_seq_one_letter_code
_entity_poly.pdbx_strand_id
1 'polypeptide(L)'
;MRTEPEIVVLKKGFACEFTLIIAPFCTSKIDTTILIISKSLQSGKESFDDIRMSGVTAQSTRIDPDEIIEEKKIGEGSFGIVSKGTFRGNQVAIKKLKQRVVIDNNTKNDEFENEVLMLDKFRCEYIVHFYGAVFITTKVCMVTEYAPFGSLQNLIDTKKSDEFGLKLRVKMCLDAIKGIVYLHTNGILHRDIKPDNILVFSLDLSCTDVTNAKLTDFGSARNVNLLMTNMTFTKGIGTPKYMAPEILQKQKYKESADVYSFAMTMYEIFIWGEAFPREMFRYPWEVVNFITGGRRLDKPANMDNALFKIVSDSWRNNSNERNDACKIEKSLGEYYLSLN
;
A
#
# COMPACT_ATOMS: atom_id res chain seq x y z
N MET A 1 19.39 -18.16 -24.51
CA MET A 1 20.27 -17.01 -24.68
C MET A 1 20.44 -16.78 -26.17
N ARG A 2 20.37 -15.55 -26.65
CA ARG A 2 20.59 -15.21 -28.07
C ARG A 2 21.32 -13.88 -28.18
N THR A 3 21.97 -13.62 -29.30
CA THR A 3 22.65 -12.36 -29.60
C THR A 3 22.01 -11.67 -30.79
N GLU A 4 22.01 -10.35 -30.80
CA GLU A 4 21.52 -9.56 -31.93
C GLU A 4 22.51 -8.43 -32.27
N PRO A 5 23.14 -8.44 -33.47
CA PRO A 5 23.04 -9.47 -34.52
C PRO A 5 23.80 -10.77 -34.18
N GLU A 6 23.38 -11.91 -34.76
CA GLU A 6 24.07 -13.20 -34.59
C GLU A 6 25.37 -13.31 -35.41
N ILE A 7 25.39 -12.70 -36.60
CA ILE A 7 26.55 -12.67 -37.50
C ILE A 7 26.72 -11.25 -38.04
N VAL A 8 27.96 -10.78 -38.08
CA VAL A 8 28.29 -9.49 -38.65
C VAL A 8 29.58 -9.54 -39.47
N VAL A 9 29.60 -8.79 -40.57
CA VAL A 9 30.81 -8.61 -41.39
C VAL A 9 31.39 -7.23 -41.09
N LEU A 10 32.56 -7.21 -40.46
CA LEU A 10 33.25 -5.98 -40.09
C LEU A 10 34.30 -5.57 -41.12
N LYS A 11 34.31 -4.27 -41.46
CA LYS A 11 35.40 -3.66 -42.23
C LYS A 11 36.54 -3.26 -41.28
N LYS A 12 37.77 -3.21 -41.81
CA LYS A 12 38.93 -2.73 -41.05
C LYS A 12 38.66 -1.32 -40.48
N GLY A 13 38.87 -1.14 -39.18
CA GLY A 13 38.66 0.12 -38.48
C GLY A 13 37.23 0.37 -37.98
N PHE A 14 36.32 -0.61 -38.14
CA PHE A 14 34.95 -0.53 -37.64
C PHE A 14 34.71 -1.52 -36.50
N ALA A 15 33.77 -1.20 -35.63
CA ALA A 15 33.27 -2.06 -34.56
C ALA A 15 31.77 -2.31 -34.75
N CYS A 16 31.25 -3.35 -34.11
CA CYS A 16 29.82 -3.65 -34.04
C CYS A 16 29.42 -3.72 -32.58
N GLU A 17 28.30 -3.09 -32.25
CA GLU A 17 27.60 -3.34 -31.01
C GLU A 17 26.69 -4.56 -31.19
N PHE A 18 26.60 -5.41 -30.18
CA PHE A 18 25.66 -6.52 -30.17
C PHE A 18 24.97 -6.60 -28.80
N THR A 19 23.73 -7.05 -28.81
CA THR A 19 22.93 -7.23 -27.59
C THR A 19 22.87 -8.70 -27.23
N LEU A 20 23.14 -9.02 -25.97
CA LEU A 20 22.91 -10.35 -25.41
C LEU A 20 21.56 -10.40 -24.71
N ILE A 21 20.67 -11.29 -25.15
CA ILE A 21 19.34 -11.45 -24.57
C ILE A 21 19.28 -12.74 -23.75
N ILE A 22 18.98 -12.60 -22.46
CA ILE A 22 18.87 -13.68 -21.48
C ILE A 22 17.44 -13.69 -20.93
N ALA A 23 16.75 -14.82 -21.03
CA ALA A 23 15.40 -15.02 -20.51
C ALA A 23 15.39 -16.22 -19.54
N PRO A 24 15.68 -16.00 -18.25
CA PRO A 24 15.60 -17.07 -17.26
C PRO A 24 14.15 -17.32 -16.86
N PHE A 25 13.71 -18.57 -16.92
CA PHE A 25 12.34 -18.98 -16.56
C PHE A 25 12.20 -19.48 -15.12
N CYS A 26 13.31 -19.63 -14.40
CA CYS A 26 13.33 -20.11 -13.02
C CYS A 26 14.56 -19.58 -12.26
N THR A 27 14.58 -19.77 -10.94
CA THR A 27 15.75 -19.52 -10.10
C THR A 27 16.92 -20.37 -10.61
N SER A 28 18.02 -19.73 -11.01
CA SER A 28 19.12 -20.37 -11.74
C SER A 28 20.43 -19.66 -11.40
N LYS A 29 21.51 -20.44 -11.35
CA LYS A 29 22.86 -19.91 -11.46
C LYS A 29 23.22 -19.91 -12.93
N ILE A 30 23.58 -18.75 -13.45
CA ILE A 30 24.13 -18.58 -14.78
C ILE A 30 25.64 -18.62 -14.58
N ASP A 31 26.30 -19.61 -15.16
CA ASP A 31 27.75 -19.64 -15.30
C ASP A 31 28.00 -20.18 -16.70
N THR A 32 28.24 -19.26 -17.64
CA THR A 32 28.35 -19.62 -19.05
C THR A 32 29.42 -18.78 -19.72
N THR A 33 29.92 -19.30 -20.84
CA THR A 33 30.91 -18.63 -21.66
C THR A 33 30.30 -18.40 -23.04
N ILE A 34 30.29 -17.15 -23.49
CA ILE A 34 29.93 -16.81 -24.85
C ILE A 34 31.20 -16.86 -25.68
N LEU A 35 31.21 -17.72 -26.68
CA LEU A 35 32.32 -17.84 -27.64
C LEU A 35 32.07 -16.89 -28.80
N ILE A 36 32.99 -15.94 -29.01
CA ILE A 36 33.04 -15.09 -30.19
C ILE A 36 33.96 -15.75 -31.20
N ILE A 37 33.43 -16.05 -32.37
CA ILE A 37 34.19 -16.61 -33.49
C ILE A 37 34.38 -15.50 -34.52
N SER A 38 35.62 -15.14 -34.79
CA SER A 38 35.98 -14.19 -35.83
C SER A 38 36.73 -14.91 -36.94
N LYS A 39 36.36 -14.66 -38.20
CA LYS A 39 37.00 -15.25 -39.38
C LYS A 39 37.50 -14.18 -40.32
N SER A 40 38.79 -14.20 -40.60
CA SER A 40 39.39 -13.33 -41.62
C SER A 40 38.97 -13.80 -43.01
N LEU A 41 38.23 -12.97 -43.75
CA LEU A 41 37.83 -13.29 -45.13
C LEU A 41 39.03 -13.35 -46.11
N GLN A 42 40.15 -12.70 -45.79
CA GLN A 42 41.35 -12.69 -46.64
C GLN A 42 42.24 -13.92 -46.44
N SER A 43 42.47 -14.30 -45.18
CA SER A 43 43.41 -15.37 -44.83
C SER A 43 42.73 -16.70 -44.49
N GLY A 44 41.39 -16.69 -44.32
CA GLY A 44 40.62 -17.83 -43.83
C GLY A 44 40.85 -18.17 -42.36
N LYS A 45 41.77 -17.47 -41.68
CA LYS A 45 42.13 -17.73 -40.27
C LYS A 45 40.97 -17.39 -39.34
N GLU A 46 40.69 -18.31 -38.43
CA GLU A 46 39.71 -18.16 -37.36
C GLU A 46 40.40 -17.81 -36.03
N SER A 47 39.74 -16.97 -35.24
CA SER A 47 40.10 -16.61 -33.87
C SER A 47 38.88 -16.76 -32.97
N PHE A 48 39.16 -17.14 -31.72
CA PHE A 48 38.17 -17.49 -30.71
C PHE A 48 38.43 -16.63 -29.48
N ASP A 49 37.41 -15.90 -29.05
CA ASP A 49 37.48 -15.06 -27.85
C ASP A 49 36.32 -15.42 -26.92
N ASP A 50 36.63 -15.56 -25.62
CA ASP A 50 35.66 -15.98 -24.61
C ASP A 50 35.18 -14.78 -23.79
N ILE A 51 33.86 -14.63 -23.66
CA ILE A 51 33.24 -13.74 -22.67
C ILE A 51 32.61 -14.61 -21.60
N ARG A 52 33.27 -14.67 -20.43
CA ARG A 52 32.71 -15.32 -19.24
C ARG A 52 31.63 -14.46 -18.62
N MET A 53 30.54 -15.09 -18.26
CA MET A 53 29.44 -14.44 -17.59
C MET A 53 28.88 -15.33 -16.49
N SER A 54 28.79 -14.75 -15.30
CA SER A 54 28.25 -15.41 -14.12
C SER A 54 27.18 -14.54 -13.47
N GLY A 55 26.12 -15.15 -12.97
CA GLY A 55 25.04 -14.47 -12.27
C GLY A 55 24.11 -15.44 -11.57
N VAL A 56 23.22 -14.93 -10.72
CA VAL A 56 22.18 -15.72 -10.06
C VAL A 56 20.87 -14.99 -10.24
N THR A 57 19.82 -15.69 -10.65
CA THR A 57 18.48 -15.11 -10.71
C THR A 57 17.85 -15.17 -9.32
N ALA A 58 17.13 -14.11 -8.96
CA ALA A 58 16.37 -14.03 -7.72
C ALA A 58 14.93 -13.64 -8.05
N GLN A 59 13.99 -14.10 -7.23
CA GLN A 59 12.66 -13.49 -7.24
C GLN A 59 12.81 -12.01 -6.89
N SER A 60 12.16 -11.18 -7.67
CA SER A 60 12.28 -9.74 -7.56
C SER A 60 10.90 -9.14 -7.71
N THR A 61 10.61 -8.16 -6.88
CA THR A 61 9.46 -7.26 -7.02
C THR A 61 9.72 -6.18 -8.06
N ARG A 62 10.88 -6.18 -8.73
CA ARG A 62 11.15 -5.26 -9.85
C ARG A 62 10.42 -5.73 -11.10
N ILE A 63 9.50 -4.91 -11.58
CA ILE A 63 8.69 -5.17 -12.77
C ILE A 63 9.33 -4.48 -13.97
N ASP A 64 9.36 -5.18 -15.11
CA ASP A 64 9.64 -4.56 -16.40
C ASP A 64 8.43 -3.68 -16.80
N PRO A 65 8.60 -2.37 -17.01
CA PRO A 65 7.49 -1.48 -17.35
C PRO A 65 6.73 -1.90 -18.61
N ASP A 66 7.36 -2.61 -19.54
CA ASP A 66 6.73 -2.99 -20.79
C ASP A 66 5.77 -4.20 -20.60
N GLU A 67 5.83 -4.87 -19.44
CA GLU A 67 4.82 -5.86 -19.02
C GLU A 67 3.54 -5.22 -18.43
N ILE A 68 3.56 -3.91 -18.18
CA ILE A 68 2.43 -3.18 -17.60
C ILE A 68 1.64 -2.47 -18.70
N ILE A 69 0.36 -2.81 -18.81
CA ILE A 69 -0.56 -2.15 -19.74
C ILE A 69 -1.46 -1.23 -18.93
N GLU A 70 -1.27 0.08 -19.08
CA GLU A 70 -2.12 1.08 -18.44
C GLU A 70 -3.40 1.33 -19.25
N GLU A 71 -4.55 1.37 -18.58
CA GLU A 71 -5.86 1.50 -19.25
C GLU A 71 -6.51 2.85 -18.97
N LYS A 72 -6.81 3.15 -17.69
CA LYS A 72 -7.63 4.31 -17.31
C LYS A 72 -7.14 4.91 -16.01
N LYS A 73 -7.00 6.24 -15.97
CA LYS A 73 -6.80 6.97 -14.71
C LYS A 73 -8.01 6.80 -13.78
N ILE A 74 -7.78 6.36 -12.55
CA ILE A 74 -8.82 6.14 -11.54
C ILE A 74 -8.72 7.10 -10.35
N GLY A 75 -7.57 7.74 -10.14
CA GLY A 75 -7.40 8.69 -9.07
C GLY A 75 -6.16 9.56 -9.21
N GLU A 76 -6.14 10.68 -8.49
CA GLU A 76 -4.96 11.50 -8.29
C GLU A 76 -4.96 12.05 -6.87
N GLY A 77 -3.87 11.83 -6.14
CA GLY A 77 -3.69 12.31 -4.78
C GLY A 77 -2.39 13.08 -4.59
N SER A 78 -2.05 13.32 -3.33
CA SER A 78 -0.77 13.88 -2.90
C SER A 78 0.41 13.02 -3.35
N PHE A 79 0.25 11.69 -3.30
CA PHE A 79 1.30 10.72 -3.62
C PHE A 79 1.50 10.48 -5.11
N GLY A 80 0.52 10.84 -5.96
CA GLY A 80 0.63 10.64 -7.39
C GLY A 80 -0.67 10.30 -8.10
N ILE A 81 -0.51 9.74 -9.30
CA ILE A 81 -1.61 9.36 -10.17
C ILE A 81 -1.79 7.84 -10.03
N VAL A 82 -3.04 7.41 -9.84
CA VAL A 82 -3.39 5.99 -9.83
C VAL A 82 -4.18 5.69 -11.09
N SER A 83 -3.74 4.68 -11.83
CA SER A 83 -4.40 4.18 -13.03
C SER A 83 -4.77 2.72 -12.85
N LYS A 84 -5.90 2.30 -13.40
CA LYS A 84 -6.22 0.90 -13.65
C LYS A 84 -5.39 0.41 -14.84
N GLY A 85 -4.97 -0.84 -14.79
CA GLY A 85 -4.31 -1.51 -15.90
C GLY A 85 -4.32 -3.03 -15.76
N THR A 86 -3.48 -3.68 -16.56
CA THR A 86 -3.29 -5.12 -16.57
C THR A 86 -1.79 -5.46 -16.45
N PHE A 87 -1.46 -6.45 -15.62
CA PHE A 87 -0.12 -7.01 -15.48
C PHE A 87 -0.19 -8.54 -15.44
N ARG A 88 0.46 -9.20 -16.41
CA ARG A 88 0.45 -10.68 -16.57
C ARG A 88 -0.95 -11.31 -16.47
N GLY A 89 -1.95 -10.66 -17.08
CA GLY A 89 -3.35 -11.10 -17.08
C GLY A 89 -4.17 -10.72 -15.84
N ASN A 90 -3.56 -10.11 -14.81
CA ASN A 90 -4.27 -9.64 -13.63
C ASN A 90 -4.68 -8.17 -13.76
N GLN A 91 -5.88 -7.83 -13.30
CA GLN A 91 -6.31 -6.44 -13.15
C GLN A 91 -5.54 -5.79 -11.99
N VAL A 92 -4.89 -4.65 -12.26
CA VAL A 92 -4.00 -3.99 -11.30
C VAL A 92 -4.29 -2.50 -11.15
N ALA A 93 -3.92 -1.95 -10.00
CA ALA A 93 -3.79 -0.52 -9.77
C ALA A 93 -2.30 -0.14 -9.88
N ILE A 94 -2.02 0.88 -10.69
CA ILE A 94 -0.69 1.39 -11.00
C ILE A 94 -0.57 2.78 -10.39
N LYS A 95 0.15 2.90 -9.27
CA LYS A 95 0.42 4.17 -8.58
C LYS A 95 1.72 4.76 -9.09
N LYS A 96 1.65 5.76 -9.96
CA LYS A 96 2.80 6.53 -10.46
C LYS A 96 3.11 7.67 -9.51
N LEU A 97 4.35 7.76 -9.06
CA LEU A 97 4.80 8.84 -8.18
C LEU A 97 5.08 10.13 -8.97
N LYS A 98 4.79 11.30 -8.40
CA LYS A 98 5.01 12.59 -9.10
C LYS A 98 6.52 12.85 -9.28
N GLN A 99 6.92 13.17 -10.52
CA GLN A 99 8.32 13.29 -10.96
C GLN A 99 9.16 14.36 -10.24
N ARG A 100 8.53 15.32 -9.53
CA ARG A 100 9.22 16.28 -8.64
C ARG A 100 9.95 15.61 -7.46
N VAL A 101 9.70 14.33 -7.21
CA VAL A 101 10.29 13.54 -6.12
C VAL A 101 11.67 12.97 -6.48
N VAL A 102 12.01 12.85 -7.77
CA VAL A 102 13.18 12.05 -8.23
C VAL A 102 14.44 12.89 -8.48
N ILE A 103 14.35 14.22 -8.48
CA ILE A 103 15.50 15.10 -8.81
C ILE A 103 16.39 15.40 -7.58
N ASP A 104 15.94 15.10 -6.35
CA ASP A 104 16.73 15.27 -5.12
C ASP A 104 17.47 13.97 -4.74
N ASN A 105 18.63 13.79 -5.36
CA ASN A 105 19.33 12.51 -5.55
C ASN A 105 19.84 11.74 -4.31
N ASN A 106 19.60 12.15 -3.06
CA ASN A 106 20.22 11.45 -1.90
C ASN A 106 19.29 11.09 -0.72
N THR A 107 18.01 11.48 -0.69
CA THR A 107 17.17 11.25 0.51
C THR A 107 15.76 10.68 0.26
N LYS A 108 15.24 10.72 -0.98
CA LYS A 108 13.85 10.30 -1.27
C LYS A 108 13.70 9.00 -2.06
N ASN A 109 14.76 8.52 -2.73
CA ASN A 109 14.79 7.16 -3.25
C ASN A 109 14.58 6.13 -2.12
N ASP A 110 15.08 6.45 -0.92
CA ASP A 110 14.90 5.62 0.27
C ASP A 110 13.44 5.47 0.68
N GLU A 111 12.57 6.48 0.56
CA GLU A 111 11.19 6.37 1.03
C GLU A 111 10.36 5.41 0.17
N PHE A 112 10.50 5.50 -1.15
CA PHE A 112 9.84 4.58 -2.08
C PHE A 112 10.39 3.16 -1.96
N GLU A 113 11.72 3.01 -1.92
CA GLU A 113 12.34 1.70 -1.71
C GLU A 113 11.93 1.09 -0.37
N ASN A 114 11.85 1.88 0.70
CA ASN A 114 11.36 1.41 2.00
C ASN A 114 9.89 0.99 1.94
N GLU A 115 9.03 1.72 1.24
CA GLU A 115 7.62 1.33 1.07
C GLU A 115 7.52 0.01 0.28
N VAL A 116 8.27 -0.14 -0.82
CA VAL A 116 8.33 -1.38 -1.59
C VAL A 116 8.85 -2.55 -0.75
N LEU A 117 9.92 -2.34 0.03
CA LEU A 117 10.50 -3.35 0.91
C LEU A 117 9.56 -3.75 2.06
N MET A 118 8.68 -2.85 2.52
CA MET A 118 7.65 -3.19 3.49
C MET A 118 6.53 -4.01 2.84
N LEU A 119 6.01 -3.54 1.70
CA LEU A 119 4.95 -4.22 0.96
C LEU A 119 5.35 -5.62 0.51
N ASP A 120 6.61 -5.81 0.10
CA ASP A 120 7.15 -7.11 -0.27
C ASP A 120 7.13 -8.12 0.88
N LYS A 121 7.12 -7.66 2.14
CA LYS A 121 7.07 -8.56 3.31
C LYS A 121 5.66 -8.98 3.68
N PHE A 122 4.64 -8.26 3.23
CA PHE A 122 3.27 -8.53 3.64
C PHE A 122 2.69 -9.74 2.93
N ARG A 123 2.22 -10.70 3.72
CA ARG A 123 1.49 -11.89 3.28
C ARG A 123 0.24 -12.00 4.15
N CYS A 124 -0.79 -11.24 3.78
CA CYS A 124 -2.04 -11.13 4.52
C CYS A 124 -3.19 -10.85 3.54
N GLU A 125 -4.30 -11.57 3.66
CA GLU A 125 -5.48 -11.40 2.80
C GLU A 125 -6.21 -10.06 3.01
N TYR A 126 -6.00 -9.44 4.19
CA TYR A 126 -6.61 -8.16 4.59
C TYR A 126 -5.74 -6.94 4.23
N ILE A 127 -4.63 -7.15 3.53
CA ILE A 127 -3.75 -6.12 2.97
C ILE A 127 -3.73 -6.28 1.46
N VAL A 128 -3.75 -5.16 0.74
CA VAL A 128 -3.67 -5.18 -0.73
C VAL A 128 -2.44 -5.96 -1.20
N HIS A 129 -2.66 -6.91 -2.10
CA HIS A 129 -1.61 -7.68 -2.72
C HIS A 129 -0.70 -6.78 -3.56
N PHE A 130 0.58 -6.83 -3.26
CA PHE A 130 1.63 -6.11 -3.96
C PHE A 130 2.30 -7.02 -4.98
N TYR A 131 2.20 -6.67 -6.27
CA TYR A 131 2.84 -7.41 -7.35
C TYR A 131 4.30 -7.01 -7.53
N GLY A 132 4.60 -5.73 -7.33
CA GLY A 132 5.93 -5.19 -7.54
C GLY A 132 5.95 -3.71 -7.93
N ALA A 133 7.12 -3.22 -8.30
CA ALA A 133 7.38 -1.83 -8.60
C ALA A 133 8.35 -1.68 -9.78
N VAL A 134 8.19 -0.59 -10.53
CA VAL A 134 9.12 -0.15 -11.56
C VAL A 134 10.06 0.90 -10.96
N PHE A 135 11.37 0.71 -11.15
CA PHE A 135 12.42 1.59 -10.61
C PHE A 135 13.10 2.46 -11.67
N ILE A 136 12.61 2.42 -12.91
CA ILE A 136 13.13 3.27 -13.99
C ILE A 136 12.68 4.70 -13.74
N THR A 137 13.64 5.63 -13.63
CA THR A 137 13.46 7.05 -13.24
C THR A 137 12.28 7.76 -13.92
N THR A 138 12.05 7.47 -15.20
CA THR A 138 10.96 8.09 -16.00
C THR A 138 9.62 7.38 -15.90
N LYS A 139 9.59 6.15 -15.36
CA LYS A 139 8.43 5.25 -15.28
C LYS A 139 8.18 4.73 -13.86
N VAL A 140 8.71 5.37 -12.81
CA VAL A 140 8.60 4.88 -11.42
C VAL A 140 7.14 4.70 -11.02
N CYS A 141 6.77 3.48 -10.66
CA CYS A 141 5.42 3.15 -10.23
C CYS A 141 5.38 1.91 -9.32
N MET A 142 4.25 1.76 -8.63
CA MET A 142 3.93 0.63 -7.77
C MET A 142 2.69 -0.07 -8.31
N VAL A 143 2.70 -1.39 -8.33
CA VAL A 143 1.64 -2.23 -8.90
C VAL A 143 1.03 -3.10 -7.81
N THR A 144 -0.26 -2.90 -7.55
CA THR A 144 -1.05 -3.68 -6.58
C THR A 144 -2.29 -4.27 -7.22
N GLU A 145 -2.97 -5.18 -6.54
CA GLU A 145 -4.31 -5.62 -6.97
C GLU A 145 -5.29 -4.44 -7.09
N TYR A 146 -6.19 -4.54 -8.07
CA TYR A 146 -7.19 -3.52 -8.33
C TYR A 146 -8.44 -3.75 -7.47
N ALA A 147 -8.86 -2.72 -6.73
CA ALA A 147 -10.11 -2.73 -5.96
C ALA A 147 -11.28 -2.18 -6.81
N PRO A 148 -12.22 -3.03 -7.26
CA PRO A 148 -13.28 -2.63 -8.19
C PRO A 148 -14.24 -1.57 -7.62
N PHE A 149 -14.41 -1.49 -6.31
CA PHE A 149 -15.32 -0.54 -5.66
C PHE A 149 -14.61 0.69 -5.08
N GLY A 150 -13.29 0.82 -5.29
CA GLY A 150 -12.52 1.96 -4.79
C GLY A 150 -12.36 1.97 -3.27
N SER A 151 -12.12 3.16 -2.70
CA SER A 151 -11.97 3.35 -1.25
C SER A 151 -13.32 3.45 -0.54
N LEU A 152 -13.34 3.11 0.75
CA LEU A 152 -14.50 3.33 1.61
C LEU A 152 -14.91 4.80 1.66
N GLN A 153 -13.95 5.75 1.64
CA GLN A 153 -14.27 7.17 1.58
C GLN A 153 -15.11 7.52 0.34
N ASN A 154 -14.69 7.04 -0.84
CA ASN A 154 -15.42 7.30 -2.09
C ASN A 154 -16.85 6.72 -2.03
N LEU A 155 -17.01 5.54 -1.43
CA LEU A 155 -18.33 4.95 -1.24
C LEU A 155 -19.19 5.76 -0.27
N ILE A 156 -18.63 6.23 0.85
CA ILE A 156 -19.32 7.11 1.80
C ILE A 156 -19.78 8.41 1.10
N ASP A 157 -18.94 8.99 0.26
CA ASP A 157 -19.21 10.27 -0.40
C ASP A 157 -20.24 10.15 -1.54
N THR A 158 -20.26 9.01 -2.25
CA THR A 158 -21.02 8.87 -3.51
C THR A 158 -22.25 7.97 -3.41
N LYS A 159 -22.36 7.15 -2.35
CA LYS A 159 -23.44 6.18 -2.17
C LYS A 159 -24.28 6.50 -0.96
N LYS A 160 -25.57 6.21 -1.06
CA LYS A 160 -26.49 6.44 0.04
C LYS A 160 -26.33 5.35 1.10
N SER A 161 -26.63 5.73 2.34
CA SER A 161 -26.53 4.86 3.51
C SER A 161 -27.39 3.58 3.38
N ASP A 162 -28.56 3.67 2.74
CA ASP A 162 -29.46 2.53 2.50
C ASP A 162 -28.92 1.51 1.50
N GLU A 163 -27.97 1.89 0.63
CA GLU A 163 -27.29 0.95 -0.28
C GLU A 163 -26.29 0.04 0.48
N PHE A 164 -25.88 0.43 1.69
CA PHE A 164 -24.86 -0.28 2.48
C PHE A 164 -25.42 -0.65 3.86
N GLY A 165 -25.98 -1.85 3.97
CA GLY A 165 -26.52 -2.36 5.22
C GLY A 165 -25.47 -2.48 6.33
N LEU A 166 -25.92 -2.39 7.59
CA LEU A 166 -25.07 -2.44 8.77
C LEU A 166 -24.14 -3.66 8.79
N LYS A 167 -24.64 -4.83 8.41
CA LYS A 167 -23.86 -6.08 8.37
C LYS A 167 -22.65 -5.98 7.43
N LEU A 168 -22.81 -5.38 6.25
CA LEU A 168 -21.70 -5.14 5.33
C LEU A 168 -20.69 -4.14 5.89
N ARG A 169 -21.15 -3.07 6.52
CA ARG A 169 -20.27 -2.08 7.20
C ARG A 169 -19.42 -2.73 8.28
N VAL A 170 -20.05 -3.53 9.14
CA VAL A 170 -19.35 -4.27 10.20
C VAL A 170 -18.37 -5.27 9.59
N LYS A 171 -18.74 -5.96 8.50
CA LYS A 171 -17.82 -6.85 7.78
C LYS A 171 -16.58 -6.12 7.26
N MET A 172 -16.75 -4.95 6.64
CA MET A 172 -15.62 -4.15 6.13
C MET A 172 -14.72 -3.66 7.28
N CYS A 173 -15.29 -3.25 8.41
CA CYS A 173 -14.51 -2.95 9.62
C CYS A 173 -13.78 -4.19 10.15
N LEU A 174 -14.43 -5.35 10.18
CA LEU A 174 -13.84 -6.61 10.64
C LEU A 174 -12.68 -7.05 9.76
N ASP A 175 -12.79 -6.88 8.45
CA ASP A 175 -11.69 -7.17 7.53
C ASP A 175 -10.52 -6.20 7.73
N ALA A 176 -10.80 -4.90 7.86
CA ALA A 176 -9.77 -3.90 8.11
C ALA A 176 -9.02 -4.12 9.43
N ILE A 177 -9.72 -4.43 10.54
CA ILE A 177 -9.07 -4.67 11.84
C ILE A 177 -8.18 -5.91 11.82
N LYS A 178 -8.53 -6.95 11.06
CA LYS A 178 -7.66 -8.13 10.88
C LYS A 178 -6.35 -7.76 10.19
N GLY A 179 -6.40 -6.85 9.22
CA GLY A 179 -5.21 -6.26 8.62
C GLY A 179 -4.36 -5.48 9.64
N ILE A 180 -4.99 -4.70 10.53
CA ILE A 180 -4.31 -3.95 11.59
C ILE A 180 -3.66 -4.91 12.60
N VAL A 181 -4.38 -5.96 13.04
CA VAL A 181 -3.86 -7.01 13.94
C VAL A 181 -2.62 -7.68 13.32
N TYR A 182 -2.65 -7.99 12.03
CA TYR A 182 -1.50 -8.53 11.33
C TYR A 182 -0.30 -7.57 11.38
N LEU A 183 -0.50 -6.28 11.12
CA LEU A 183 0.57 -5.28 11.19
C LEU A 183 1.16 -5.17 12.60
N HIS A 184 0.31 -5.04 13.61
CA HIS A 184 0.72 -4.90 15.02
C HIS A 184 1.47 -6.14 15.51
N THR A 185 1.00 -7.34 15.15
CA THR A 185 1.71 -8.59 15.47
C THR A 185 3.11 -8.66 14.86
N ASN A 186 3.32 -8.02 13.71
CA ASN A 186 4.64 -7.91 13.05
C ASN A 186 5.43 -6.67 13.49
N GLY A 187 4.98 -5.95 14.52
CA GLY A 187 5.62 -4.75 15.05
C GLY A 187 5.64 -3.59 14.06
N ILE A 188 4.59 -3.44 13.25
CA ILE A 188 4.46 -2.39 12.23
C ILE A 188 3.25 -1.52 12.54
N LEU A 189 3.46 -0.20 12.53
CA LEU A 189 2.39 0.80 12.62
C LEU A 189 2.02 1.30 11.24
N HIS A 190 0.73 1.43 10.96
CA HIS A 190 0.22 1.98 9.70
C HIS A 190 0.35 3.51 9.67
N ARG A 191 -0.05 4.19 10.75
CA ARG A 191 0.01 5.65 10.99
C ARG A 191 -0.87 6.55 10.12
N ASP A 192 -1.56 6.01 9.13
CA ASP A 192 -2.55 6.74 8.31
C ASP A 192 -3.82 5.92 8.07
N ILE A 193 -4.40 5.34 9.13
CA ILE A 193 -5.66 4.60 9.02
C ILE A 193 -6.82 5.59 8.88
N LYS A 194 -7.59 5.45 7.79
CA LYS A 194 -8.76 6.26 7.44
C LYS A 194 -9.59 5.55 6.36
N PRO A 195 -10.85 5.95 6.11
CA PRO A 195 -11.66 5.38 5.04
C PRO A 195 -11.02 5.46 3.63
N ASP A 196 -10.17 6.45 3.33
CA ASP A 196 -9.45 6.52 2.06
C ASP A 196 -8.48 5.33 1.85
N ASN A 197 -7.93 4.81 2.94
CA ASN A 197 -6.89 3.79 2.94
C ASN A 197 -7.45 2.39 3.23
N ILE A 198 -8.77 2.22 3.11
CA ILE A 198 -9.46 0.92 3.11
C ILE A 198 -10.14 0.76 1.75
N LEU A 199 -9.68 -0.19 0.96
CA LEU A 199 -10.22 -0.46 -0.38
C LEU A 199 -11.22 -1.60 -0.35
N VAL A 200 -12.29 -1.48 -1.13
CA VAL A 200 -13.38 -2.46 -1.19
C VAL A 200 -13.27 -3.32 -2.44
N PHE A 201 -13.21 -4.64 -2.22
CA PHE A 201 -13.04 -5.68 -3.24
C PHE A 201 -14.33 -6.44 -3.53
N SER A 202 -15.20 -6.58 -2.54
CA SER A 202 -16.49 -7.26 -2.71
C SER A 202 -17.56 -6.60 -1.84
N LEU A 203 -18.76 -6.47 -2.38
CA LEU A 203 -19.98 -6.10 -1.64
C LEU A 203 -20.82 -7.32 -1.27
N ASP A 204 -20.45 -8.50 -1.77
CA ASP A 204 -21.15 -9.74 -1.52
C ASP A 204 -20.69 -10.34 -0.19
N LEU A 205 -21.64 -10.54 0.72
CA LEU A 205 -21.41 -11.17 2.03
C LEU A 205 -21.45 -12.71 1.98
N SER A 206 -21.95 -13.29 0.89
CA SER A 206 -22.03 -14.74 0.70
C SER A 206 -20.73 -15.34 0.14
N CYS A 207 -19.92 -14.51 -0.52
CA CYS A 207 -18.63 -14.92 -1.06
C CYS A 207 -17.61 -15.03 0.08
N THR A 208 -17.16 -16.26 0.36
CA THR A 208 -16.14 -16.52 1.39
C THR A 208 -14.72 -16.50 0.83
N ASP A 209 -14.57 -16.63 -0.49
CA ASP A 209 -13.26 -16.65 -1.18
C ASP A 209 -12.65 -15.27 -1.39
N VAL A 210 -13.43 -14.19 -1.22
CA VAL A 210 -12.98 -12.81 -1.44
C VAL A 210 -13.20 -11.98 -0.18
N THR A 211 -12.11 -11.41 0.34
CA THR A 211 -12.18 -10.43 1.43
C THR A 211 -12.90 -9.16 0.94
N ASN A 212 -13.83 -8.60 1.73
CA ASN A 212 -14.64 -7.46 1.29
C ASN A 212 -13.82 -6.17 1.28
N ALA A 213 -12.94 -5.97 2.26
CA ALA A 213 -12.13 -4.77 2.38
C ALA A 213 -10.67 -5.08 2.76
N LYS A 214 -9.72 -4.32 2.21
CA LYS A 214 -8.29 -4.48 2.51
C LYS A 214 -7.62 -3.14 2.78
N LEU A 215 -6.61 -3.14 3.64
CA LEU A 215 -5.76 -1.97 3.92
C LEU A 215 -4.82 -1.67 2.77
N THR A 216 -4.60 -0.39 2.50
CA THR A 216 -3.65 0.12 1.49
C THR A 216 -2.88 1.34 2.01
N ASP A 217 -1.94 1.83 1.20
CA ASP A 217 -1.15 3.04 1.40
C ASP A 217 -0.22 3.02 2.62
N PHE A 218 0.89 2.28 2.47
CA PHE A 218 1.88 2.03 3.52
C PHE A 218 3.08 2.99 3.47
N GLY A 219 3.04 4.06 2.68
CA GLY A 219 4.12 5.06 2.61
C GLY A 219 4.40 5.73 3.96
N SER A 220 3.38 5.81 4.81
CA SER A 220 3.50 6.25 6.19
C SER A 220 3.83 5.12 7.17
N ALA A 221 3.85 3.85 6.81
CA ALA A 221 4.06 2.78 7.77
C ALA A 221 5.51 2.75 8.31
N ARG A 222 5.72 2.27 9.54
CA ARG A 222 7.04 2.15 10.18
C ARG A 222 7.10 1.00 11.16
N ASN A 223 8.29 0.42 11.32
CA ASN A 223 8.55 -0.58 12.36
C ASN A 223 8.66 0.08 13.74
N VAL A 224 7.99 -0.48 14.75
CA VAL A 224 7.94 0.02 16.13
C VAL A 224 9.34 0.12 16.75
N ASN A 225 10.23 -0.82 16.44
CA ASN A 225 11.59 -0.86 17.00
C ASN A 225 12.48 0.28 16.47
N LEU A 226 12.23 0.76 15.25
CA LEU A 226 12.95 1.89 14.64
C LEU A 226 12.44 3.25 15.14
N LEU A 227 11.27 3.29 15.80
CA LEU A 227 10.66 4.53 16.31
C LEU A 227 11.18 4.93 17.70
N MET A 228 11.87 4.03 18.44
CA MET A 228 12.40 4.37 19.77
C MET A 228 13.51 5.43 19.73
N THR A 229 14.19 5.62 18.58
CA THR A 229 15.28 6.59 18.40
C THR A 229 14.83 7.91 17.79
N ASN A 230 13.78 7.94 16.95
CA ASN A 230 13.41 9.10 16.13
C ASN A 230 11.90 9.40 16.13
N MET A 231 11.28 9.61 17.31
CA MET A 231 9.91 10.14 17.39
C MET A 231 9.82 11.65 17.11
N THR A 232 10.49 12.11 16.05
CA THR A 232 10.31 13.46 15.54
C THR A 232 9.22 13.48 14.49
N PHE A 233 8.27 14.40 14.65
CA PHE A 233 7.28 14.77 13.64
C PHE A 233 7.97 15.02 12.29
N THR A 234 7.81 14.11 11.32
CA THR A 234 8.05 14.45 9.93
C THR A 234 6.82 15.21 9.42
N LYS A 235 7.02 16.33 8.73
CA LYS A 235 5.93 17.08 8.09
C LYS A 235 5.08 16.11 7.25
N GLY A 236 3.78 15.98 7.55
CA GLY A 236 2.82 15.28 6.68
C GLY A 236 2.32 13.89 7.12
N ILE A 237 2.58 13.42 8.35
CA ILE A 237 1.98 12.16 8.85
C ILE A 237 0.49 12.38 9.14
N GLY A 238 -0.40 11.59 8.54
CA GLY A 238 -1.83 11.45 8.88
C GLY A 238 -2.74 12.63 8.53
N THR A 239 -4.05 12.38 8.43
CA THR A 239 -5.06 13.46 8.35
C THR A 239 -5.51 13.84 9.78
N PRO A 240 -5.44 15.14 10.21
CA PRO A 240 -5.57 15.55 11.62
C PRO A 240 -6.77 15.00 12.39
N LYS A 241 -7.92 14.82 11.73
CA LYS A 241 -9.14 14.31 12.39
C LYS A 241 -9.05 12.85 12.84
N TYR A 242 -8.18 12.03 12.23
CA TYR A 242 -7.97 10.64 12.66
C TYR A 242 -6.76 10.49 13.60
N MET A 243 -6.03 11.56 13.89
CA MET A 243 -4.84 11.47 14.74
C MET A 243 -5.22 11.34 16.21
N ALA A 244 -4.52 10.45 16.90
CA ALA A 244 -4.64 10.32 18.34
C ALA A 244 -4.18 11.59 19.09
N PRO A 245 -4.76 11.91 20.26
CA PRO A 245 -4.37 13.08 21.05
C PRO A 245 -2.87 13.18 21.33
N GLU A 246 -2.23 12.06 21.66
CA GLU A 246 -0.79 11.99 21.92
C GLU A 246 0.05 12.33 20.68
N ILE A 247 -0.43 11.98 19.48
CA ILE A 247 0.22 12.38 18.23
C ILE A 247 0.07 13.89 18.08
N LEU A 248 -1.14 14.43 18.18
CA LEU A 248 -1.39 15.88 18.04
C LEU A 248 -0.58 16.72 19.06
N GLN A 249 -0.32 16.18 20.24
CA GLN A 249 0.47 16.79 21.31
C GLN A 249 1.98 16.52 21.20
N LYS A 250 2.44 15.87 20.13
CA LYS A 250 3.86 15.53 19.88
C LYS A 250 4.49 14.66 20.98
N GLN A 251 3.69 13.78 21.56
CA GLN A 251 4.13 12.81 22.54
C GLN A 251 4.53 11.49 21.89
N LYS A 252 5.10 10.59 22.69
CA LYS A 252 5.43 9.24 22.25
C LYS A 252 4.15 8.46 21.96
N TYR A 253 4.11 7.75 20.83
CA TYR A 253 2.95 6.96 20.41
C TYR A 253 3.36 5.53 20.02
N LYS A 254 2.38 4.62 20.03
CA LYS A 254 2.53 3.18 19.73
C LYS A 254 1.32 2.71 18.92
N GLU A 255 1.06 1.41 18.90
CA GLU A 255 -0.09 0.73 18.29
C GLU A 255 -1.45 1.33 18.70
N SER A 256 -1.55 1.84 19.92
CA SER A 256 -2.74 2.54 20.43
C SER A 256 -3.16 3.75 19.59
N ALA A 257 -2.24 4.33 18.81
CA ALA A 257 -2.56 5.44 17.92
C ALA A 257 -3.30 4.96 16.66
N ASP A 258 -2.87 3.84 16.08
CA ASP A 258 -3.60 3.19 14.97
C ASP A 258 -5.00 2.76 15.42
N VAL A 259 -5.12 2.26 16.65
CA VAL A 259 -6.42 1.94 17.27
C VAL A 259 -7.34 3.17 17.32
N TYR A 260 -6.80 4.33 17.73
CA TYR A 260 -7.58 5.57 17.76
C TYR A 260 -8.04 5.97 16.35
N SER A 261 -7.13 5.94 15.38
CA SER A 261 -7.45 6.25 13.97
C SER A 261 -8.51 5.30 13.41
N PHE A 262 -8.43 4.02 13.77
CA PHE A 262 -9.44 3.03 13.40
C PHE A 262 -10.79 3.27 14.08
N ALA A 263 -10.81 3.73 15.34
CA ALA A 263 -12.05 4.10 16.03
C ALA A 263 -12.79 5.25 15.31
N MET A 264 -12.05 6.29 14.91
CA MET A 264 -12.59 7.39 14.10
C MET A 264 -13.09 6.89 12.75
N THR A 265 -12.37 5.96 12.11
CA THR A 265 -12.74 5.33 10.84
C THR A 265 -14.04 4.53 10.98
N MET A 266 -14.16 3.69 12.02
CA MET A 266 -15.37 2.94 12.33
C MET A 266 -16.56 3.86 12.55
N TYR A 267 -16.37 4.97 13.28
CA TYR A 267 -17.43 5.94 13.53
C TYR A 267 -17.99 6.50 12.22
N GLU A 268 -17.14 6.94 11.29
CA GLU A 268 -17.55 7.45 9.97
C GLU A 268 -18.23 6.38 9.12
N ILE A 269 -17.72 5.15 9.13
CA ILE A 269 -18.33 4.02 8.41
C ILE A 269 -19.73 3.74 8.96
N PHE A 270 -19.91 3.72 10.28
CA PHE A 270 -21.21 3.37 10.86
C PHE A 270 -22.27 4.46 10.69
N ILE A 271 -21.90 5.73 10.77
CA ILE A 271 -22.83 6.82 10.41
C ILE A 271 -23.00 6.98 8.90
N TRP A 272 -22.05 6.45 8.12
CA TRP A 272 -21.95 6.63 6.67
C TRP A 272 -21.89 8.11 6.28
N GLY A 273 -20.90 8.81 6.85
CA GLY A 273 -20.74 10.26 6.69
C GLY A 273 -19.56 10.81 7.48
N GLU A 274 -19.38 12.13 7.42
CA GLU A 274 -18.26 12.81 8.09
C GLU A 274 -18.43 12.86 9.61
N ALA A 275 -17.39 12.51 10.36
CA ALA A 275 -17.39 12.57 11.82
C ALA A 275 -17.40 14.01 12.36
N PHE A 276 -16.79 14.93 11.62
CA PHE A 276 -16.66 16.34 11.99
C PHE A 276 -17.20 17.22 10.84
N PRO A 277 -18.53 17.34 10.72
CA PRO A 277 -19.16 18.11 9.65
C PRO A 277 -18.81 19.60 9.76
N ARG A 278 -18.64 20.27 8.61
CA ARG A 278 -18.19 21.68 8.54
C ARG A 278 -19.17 22.66 9.16
N GLU A 279 -20.43 22.28 9.27
CA GLU A 279 -21.49 23.03 9.93
C GLU A 279 -21.24 23.16 11.44
N MET A 280 -20.59 22.16 12.04
CA MET A 280 -20.24 22.14 13.47
C MET A 280 -18.78 22.52 13.73
N PHE A 281 -17.88 22.13 12.82
CA PHE A 281 -16.45 22.38 12.91
C PHE A 281 -16.00 23.12 11.64
N ARG A 282 -16.13 24.44 11.67
CA ARG A 282 -15.86 25.28 10.50
C ARG A 282 -14.40 25.21 10.09
N TYR A 283 -13.51 24.99 11.05
CA TYR A 283 -12.08 25.05 10.82
C TYR A 283 -11.34 23.82 11.37
N PRO A 284 -10.30 23.30 10.67
CA PRO A 284 -9.58 22.10 11.11
C PRO A 284 -8.98 22.17 12.51
N TRP A 285 -8.57 23.35 12.98
CA TRP A 285 -8.03 23.51 14.33
C TRP A 285 -9.08 23.32 15.43
N GLU A 286 -10.38 23.51 15.12
CA GLU A 286 -11.46 23.27 16.09
C GLU A 286 -11.58 21.78 16.40
N VAL A 287 -11.41 20.93 15.38
CA VAL A 287 -11.34 19.47 15.54
C VAL A 287 -10.15 19.09 16.40
N VAL A 288 -8.96 19.65 16.11
CA VAL A 288 -7.75 19.41 16.91
C VAL A 288 -7.99 19.81 18.37
N ASN A 289 -8.50 21.02 18.62
CA ASN A 289 -8.80 21.51 19.97
C ASN A 289 -9.86 20.68 20.69
N PHE A 290 -10.84 20.15 19.96
CA PHE A 290 -11.86 19.24 20.49
C PHE A 290 -11.23 17.93 20.97
N ILE A 291 -10.40 17.31 20.14
CA ILE A 291 -9.72 16.05 20.44
C ILE A 291 -8.72 16.24 21.59
N THR A 292 -7.85 17.24 21.51
CA THR A 292 -6.82 17.51 22.53
C THR A 292 -7.40 18.02 23.84
N GLY A 293 -8.57 18.65 23.81
CA GLY A 293 -9.34 19.04 24.98
C GLY A 293 -10.03 17.87 25.69
N GLY A 294 -9.84 16.64 25.20
CA GLY A 294 -10.36 15.43 25.82
C GLY A 294 -11.80 15.10 25.46
N ARG A 295 -12.43 15.86 24.55
CA ARG A 295 -13.82 15.65 24.13
C ARG A 295 -13.91 14.55 23.07
N ARG A 296 -15.07 13.88 23.00
CA ARG A 296 -15.38 12.83 22.03
C ARG A 296 -16.77 13.04 21.45
N LEU A 297 -16.99 12.48 20.26
CA LEU A 297 -18.29 12.55 19.61
C LEU A 297 -19.31 11.71 20.38
N ASP A 298 -20.53 12.22 20.45
CA ASP A 298 -21.64 11.53 21.09
C ASP A 298 -22.13 10.34 20.26
N LYS A 299 -22.90 9.44 20.89
CA LYS A 299 -23.49 8.32 20.18
C LYS A 299 -24.55 8.79 19.18
N PRO A 300 -24.44 8.46 17.89
CA PRO A 300 -25.50 8.73 16.92
C PRO A 300 -26.79 8.00 17.25
N ALA A 301 -27.93 8.59 16.91
CA ALA A 301 -29.25 8.01 17.17
C ALA A 301 -29.43 6.64 16.48
N ASN A 302 -28.86 6.48 15.29
CA ASN A 302 -28.93 5.27 14.45
C ASN A 302 -27.82 4.23 14.76
N MET A 303 -26.94 4.49 15.73
CA MET A 303 -25.89 3.54 16.11
C MET A 303 -26.29 2.75 17.36
N ASP A 304 -26.14 1.42 17.27
CA ASP A 304 -26.37 0.52 18.39
C ASP A 304 -25.37 0.76 19.55
N ASN A 305 -25.83 0.50 20.78
CA ASN A 305 -25.03 0.73 21.99
C ASN A 305 -23.80 -0.18 22.07
N ALA A 306 -23.90 -1.45 21.67
CA ALA A 306 -22.77 -2.36 21.69
C ALA A 306 -21.71 -1.91 20.66
N LEU A 307 -22.16 -1.48 19.48
CA LEU A 307 -21.27 -0.98 18.45
C LEU A 307 -20.57 0.32 18.86
N PHE A 308 -21.31 1.29 19.41
CA PHE A 308 -20.73 2.53 19.92
C PHE A 308 -19.79 2.27 21.10
N LYS A 309 -20.06 1.25 21.94
CA LYS A 309 -19.14 0.86 23.01
C LYS A 309 -17.79 0.42 22.45
N ILE A 310 -17.76 -0.37 21.37
CA ILE A 310 -16.52 -0.78 20.71
C ILE A 310 -15.74 0.44 20.21
N VAL A 311 -16.42 1.38 19.53
CA VAL A 311 -15.80 2.63 19.05
C VAL A 311 -15.27 3.46 20.22
N SER A 312 -16.09 3.66 21.26
CA SER A 312 -15.78 4.56 22.35
C SER A 312 -14.69 4.06 23.29
N ASP A 313 -14.62 2.74 23.49
CA ASP A 313 -13.49 2.11 24.20
C ASP A 313 -12.19 2.18 23.39
N SER A 314 -12.26 2.38 22.07
CA SER A 314 -11.08 2.43 21.19
C SER A 314 -10.49 3.85 21.04
N TRP A 315 -11.26 4.92 21.26
CA TRP A 315 -10.77 6.30 21.16
C TRP A 315 -10.53 7.01 22.50
N ARG A 316 -10.40 6.29 23.62
CA ARG A 316 -10.19 6.90 24.94
C ARG A 316 -8.99 7.86 24.97
N ASN A 317 -9.04 8.88 25.83
CA ASN A 317 -7.95 9.87 25.94
C ASN A 317 -6.63 9.21 26.34
N ASN A 318 -6.64 8.43 27.42
CA ASN A 318 -5.50 7.65 27.85
C ASN A 318 -5.27 6.49 26.88
N SER A 319 -4.11 6.47 26.23
CA SER A 319 -3.74 5.44 25.25
C SER A 319 -3.71 4.02 25.85
N ASN A 320 -3.40 3.90 27.15
CA ASN A 320 -3.32 2.61 27.84
C ASN A 320 -4.69 2.03 28.21
N GLU A 321 -5.75 2.83 28.14
CA GLU A 321 -7.12 2.37 28.39
C GLU A 321 -7.85 1.95 27.11
N ARG A 322 -7.25 2.22 25.94
CA ARG A 322 -7.84 1.83 24.66
C ARG A 322 -7.81 0.30 24.52
N ASN A 323 -8.83 -0.26 23.89
CA ASN A 323 -8.77 -1.66 23.48
C ASN A 323 -7.60 -1.88 22.53
N ASP A 324 -6.90 -3.01 22.65
CA ASP A 324 -5.97 -3.43 21.59
C ASP A 324 -6.73 -3.90 20.33
N ALA A 325 -6.02 -4.03 19.22
CA ALA A 325 -6.60 -4.42 17.95
C ALA A 325 -7.28 -5.80 17.99
N CYS A 326 -6.69 -6.77 18.72
CA CYS A 326 -7.24 -8.12 18.86
C CYS A 326 -8.58 -8.12 19.60
N LYS A 327 -8.72 -7.30 20.65
CA LYS A 327 -9.96 -7.15 21.41
C LYS A 327 -11.06 -6.50 20.56
N ILE A 328 -10.70 -5.54 19.70
CA ILE A 328 -11.64 -4.92 18.75
C ILE A 328 -12.08 -5.95 17.71
N GLU A 329 -11.15 -6.72 17.14
CA GLU A 329 -11.46 -7.81 16.20
C GLU A 329 -12.47 -8.79 16.82
N LYS A 330 -12.19 -9.28 18.02
CA LYS A 330 -13.10 -10.20 18.73
C LYS A 330 -14.48 -9.58 18.95
N SER A 331 -14.54 -8.35 19.44
CA SER A 331 -15.81 -7.67 19.75
C SER A 331 -16.64 -7.40 18.49
N LEU A 332 -15.99 -6.98 17.39
CA LEU A 332 -16.65 -6.81 16.10
C LEU A 332 -17.10 -8.15 15.50
N GLY A 333 -16.32 -9.21 15.67
CA GLY A 333 -16.69 -10.56 15.23
C GLY A 333 -17.94 -11.08 15.94
N GLU A 334 -17.99 -10.94 17.26
CA GLU A 334 -19.17 -11.28 18.07
C GLU A 334 -20.40 -10.45 17.65
N TYR A 335 -20.22 -9.14 17.45
CA TYR A 335 -21.29 -8.27 16.96
C TYR A 335 -21.76 -8.67 15.56
N TYR A 336 -20.84 -8.97 14.64
CA TYR A 336 -21.15 -9.39 13.28
C TYR A 336 -21.99 -10.67 13.24
N LEU A 337 -21.66 -11.66 14.08
CA LEU A 337 -22.41 -12.90 14.18
C LEU A 337 -23.82 -12.71 14.79
N SER A 338 -24.02 -11.65 15.58
CA SER A 338 -25.34 -11.30 16.13
C SER A 338 -26.26 -10.64 15.10
N LEU A 339 -25.71 -10.14 13.98
CA LEU A 339 -26.49 -9.57 12.89
C LEU A 339 -27.00 -10.71 12.00
N ASN A 340 -28.31 -10.92 11.97
CA ASN A 340 -28.97 -11.94 11.13
C ASN A 340 -28.62 -11.78 9.64
#